data_AF-A0A357YQK9-F1
#
_entry.id   AF-A0A357YQK9-F1
#
_cell.length_a   1.000
_cell.length_b   1.000
_cell.length_c   1.000
_cell.angle_alpha   90.00
_cell.angle_beta   90.00
_cell.angle_gamma   90.00
#
_symmetry.space_group_name_H-M   'P 1'
#
loop_
_entity.id
_entity.type
_entity.pdbx_description
1 polymer ?
#
loop_
_entity_poly.entity_id
_entity_poly.type
_entity_poly.pdbx_seq_one_letter_code
_entity_poly.pdbx_strand_id
1 'polypeptide(L)'
;MKKKNLFILTGIGVLLIIGILNYSGFCFKKLHYLSDNEKIRMAIAAINKKETKTFFNTKLTPFKYRISIPYHDVDSFLSKNPDCCSVVPYAGFESVTDEPVPPSFFERICGRYNSAVRIQYTYLYLEGPIDEDGNKGPVQQYTENRIGDFHMNNCGESTTTWLNEISDMHGTFYMKKDWNK
;
A
#
# COMPACT_ATOMS: atom_id res chain seq x y z
N MET A 1 18.96 47.95 -4.74
CA MET A 1 18.92 46.49 -5.00
C MET A 1 18.51 46.23 -6.44
N LYS A 2 19.32 45.51 -7.23
CA LYS A 2 19.02 45.23 -8.65
C LYS A 2 17.82 44.27 -8.76
N LYS A 3 16.92 44.47 -9.74
CA LYS A 3 15.70 43.65 -9.96
C LYS A 3 15.95 42.13 -9.88
N LYS A 4 17.14 41.66 -10.29
CA LYS A 4 17.57 40.25 -10.19
C LYS A 4 17.53 39.69 -8.75
N ASN A 5 17.91 40.49 -7.75
CA ASN A 5 17.92 40.05 -6.35
C ASN A 5 16.49 39.91 -5.80
N LEU A 6 15.55 40.73 -6.29
CA LEU A 6 14.14 40.63 -5.92
C LEU A 6 13.52 39.33 -6.44
N PHE A 7 13.74 38.97 -7.71
CA PHE A 7 13.23 37.72 -8.28
C PHE A 7 13.79 36.47 -7.57
N ILE A 8 15.07 36.48 -7.21
CA ILE A 8 15.70 35.38 -6.47
C ILE A 8 15.07 35.21 -5.08
N LEU A 9 14.89 36.31 -4.34
CA LEU A 9 14.27 36.28 -3.01
C LEU A 9 12.82 35.77 -3.07
N THR A 10 12.04 36.24 -4.05
CA THR A 10 10.66 35.75 -4.24
C THR A 10 10.63 34.26 -4.58
N GLY A 11 11.51 33.79 -5.47
CA GLY A 11 11.58 32.36 -5.83
C GLY A 11 11.92 31.46 -4.64
N ILE A 12 12.89 31.87 -3.82
CA ILE A 12 13.25 31.15 -2.58
C ILE A 12 12.07 31.11 -1.61
N GLY A 13 11.37 32.23 -1.42
CA GLY A 13 10.19 32.29 -0.55
C GLY A 13 9.09 31.31 -0.97
N VAL A 14 8.79 31.23 -2.27
CA VAL A 14 7.79 30.29 -2.80
C VAL A 14 8.22 28.84 -2.58
N LEU A 15 9.49 28.50 -2.85
CA LEU A 15 10.01 27.15 -2.64
C LEU A 15 9.97 26.74 -1.16
N LEU A 16 10.26 27.65 -0.23
CA LEU A 16 10.16 27.41 1.21
C LEU A 16 8.72 27.12 1.62
N ILE A 17 7.74 27.89 1.14
CA ILE A 17 6.32 27.66 1.42
C ILE A 17 5.90 26.29 0.89
N ILE A 18 6.28 25.93 -0.34
CA ILE A 18 5.98 24.62 -0.92
C ILE A 18 6.62 23.49 -0.10
N GLY A 19 7.87 23.67 0.35
CA GLY A 19 8.56 22.72 1.21
C GLY A 19 7.86 22.50 2.55
N ILE A 20 7.43 23.57 3.22
CA ILE A 20 6.71 23.51 4.50
C ILE A 20 5.34 22.83 4.33
N LEU A 21 4.62 23.17 3.26
CA LEU A 21 3.34 22.54 2.94
C LEU A 21 3.51 21.04 2.64
N ASN A 22 4.53 20.65 1.88
CA ASN A 22 4.83 19.22 1.68
C ASN A 22 5.19 18.52 3.00
N TYR A 23 6.06 19.13 3.81
CA TYR A 23 6.49 18.56 5.09
C TYR A 23 5.35 18.36 6.09
N SER A 24 4.36 19.26 6.04
CA SER A 24 3.13 19.18 6.86
C SER A 24 2.06 18.24 6.30
N GLY A 25 2.23 17.70 5.09
CA GLY A 25 1.29 16.74 4.52
C GLY A 25 0.24 17.32 3.58
N PHE A 26 0.40 18.55 3.10
CA PHE A 26 -0.57 19.19 2.21
C PHE A 26 -0.61 18.49 0.85
N CYS A 27 -1.81 18.10 0.39
CA CYS A 27 -1.97 17.55 -0.95
C CYS A 27 -2.18 18.67 -1.97
N PHE A 28 -1.15 18.99 -2.76
CA PHE A 28 -1.27 19.98 -3.84
C PHE A 28 -2.26 19.60 -4.93
N LYS A 29 -2.46 18.31 -5.21
CA LYS A 29 -3.42 17.82 -6.21
C LYS A 29 -4.88 18.10 -5.81
N LYS A 30 -5.17 18.09 -4.51
CA LYS A 30 -6.52 18.31 -3.96
C LYS A 30 -6.68 19.66 -3.26
N LEU A 31 -5.59 20.41 -3.09
CA LEU A 31 -5.53 21.70 -2.40
C LEU A 31 -6.04 21.68 -0.95
N HIS A 32 -5.86 20.58 -0.24
CA HIS A 32 -6.17 20.47 1.19
C HIS A 32 -5.33 19.37 1.87
N TYR A 33 -5.38 19.32 3.20
CA TYR A 33 -4.86 18.22 4.01
C TYR A 33 -5.87 17.10 4.04
N LEU A 34 -5.47 15.87 3.69
CA LEU A 34 -6.36 14.73 3.75
C LEU A 34 -6.81 14.44 5.18
N SER A 35 -8.13 14.31 5.35
CA SER A 35 -8.70 13.77 6.58
C SER A 35 -8.33 12.28 6.76
N ASP A 36 -8.42 11.78 7.98
CA ASP A 36 -8.13 10.37 8.25
C ASP A 36 -9.10 9.43 7.53
N ASN A 37 -10.38 9.81 7.44
CA ASN A 37 -11.37 9.09 6.64
C ASN A 37 -10.99 9.03 5.15
N GLU A 38 -10.48 10.11 4.58
CA GLU A 38 -10.00 10.08 3.18
C GLU A 38 -8.82 9.14 3.01
N LYS A 39 -7.83 9.21 3.92
CA LYS A 39 -6.67 8.29 3.87
C LYS A 39 -7.14 6.84 3.93
N ILE A 40 -8.01 6.50 4.88
CA ILE A 40 -8.55 5.14 5.04
C ILE A 40 -9.28 4.69 3.78
N ARG A 41 -10.21 5.49 3.26
CA ARG A 41 -10.98 5.14 2.04
C ARG A 41 -10.05 4.98 0.83
N MET A 42 -9.00 5.78 0.71
CA MET A 42 -8.01 5.66 -0.37
C MET A 42 -7.15 4.39 -0.24
N ALA A 43 -6.75 4.01 0.98
CA ALA A 43 -6.01 2.77 1.22
C ALA A 43 -6.87 1.53 0.88
N ILE A 44 -8.13 1.51 1.32
CA ILE A 44 -9.08 0.44 0.98
C ILE A 44 -9.30 0.36 -0.54
N ALA A 45 -9.47 1.50 -1.21
CA ALA A 45 -9.61 1.54 -2.66
C ALA A 45 -8.36 0.97 -3.37
N ALA A 46 -7.17 1.20 -2.83
CA ALA A 46 -5.92 0.65 -3.37
C ALA A 46 -5.82 -0.88 -3.18
N ILE A 47 -6.32 -1.41 -2.05
CA ILE A 47 -6.44 -2.86 -1.81
C ILE A 47 -7.43 -3.48 -2.80
N ASN A 48 -8.65 -2.93 -2.87
CA ASN A 48 -9.74 -3.49 -3.69
C ASN A 48 -9.46 -3.43 -5.19
N LYS A 49 -8.66 -2.46 -5.67
CA LYS A 49 -8.33 -2.33 -7.10
C LYS A 49 -7.40 -3.44 -7.61
N LYS A 50 -6.63 -4.08 -6.72
CA LYS A 50 -5.60 -5.04 -7.12
C LYS A 50 -6.14 -6.47 -7.08
N GLU A 51 -6.57 -6.98 -8.23
CA GLU A 51 -6.56 -8.44 -8.42
C GLU A 51 -5.13 -8.94 -8.30
N THR A 52 -4.84 -9.63 -7.20
CA THR A 52 -3.53 -10.19 -6.93
C THR A 52 -3.59 -11.68 -7.23
N LYS A 53 -2.78 -12.11 -8.19
CA LYS A 53 -2.53 -13.53 -8.48
C LYS A 53 -1.17 -13.89 -7.92
N THR A 54 -1.16 -14.63 -6.82
CA THR A 54 0.09 -15.06 -6.17
C THR A 54 0.31 -16.53 -6.45
N PHE A 55 1.52 -16.89 -6.86
CA PHE A 55 1.96 -18.27 -7.02
C PHE A 55 2.94 -18.58 -5.90
N PHE A 56 2.75 -19.68 -5.19
CA PHE A 56 3.66 -20.08 -4.12
C PHE A 56 3.93 -21.57 -4.16
N ASN A 57 5.17 -21.90 -3.81
CA ASN A 57 5.66 -23.25 -3.69
C ASN A 57 5.72 -23.59 -2.21
N THR A 58 4.72 -24.29 -1.71
CA THR A 58 4.89 -24.99 -0.43
C THR A 58 5.85 -26.14 -0.66
N LYS A 59 6.75 -26.46 0.29
CA LYS A 59 7.72 -27.58 0.21
C LYS A 59 7.12 -28.96 -0.16
N LEU A 60 5.80 -29.05 -0.28
CA LEU A 60 5.02 -30.16 -0.81
C LEU A 60 4.45 -29.74 -2.17
N THR A 61 4.84 -30.45 -3.23
CA THR A 61 4.06 -30.50 -4.47
C THR A 61 2.63 -30.92 -4.14
N PRO A 62 1.60 -30.35 -4.79
CA PRO A 62 1.64 -29.49 -5.98
C PRO A 62 1.83 -27.98 -5.70
N PHE A 63 2.25 -27.24 -6.73
CA PHE A 63 2.25 -25.77 -6.74
C PHE A 63 0.83 -25.24 -6.49
N LYS A 64 0.71 -24.05 -5.89
CA LYS A 64 -0.59 -23.42 -5.64
C LYS A 64 -0.63 -22.01 -6.20
N TYR A 65 -1.82 -21.62 -6.67
CA TYR A 65 -2.13 -20.22 -6.96
C TYR A 65 -3.22 -19.72 -6.04
N ARG A 66 -3.15 -18.43 -5.71
CA ARG A 66 -4.19 -17.66 -5.04
C ARG A 66 -4.68 -16.54 -5.94
N ILE A 67 -6.00 -16.34 -5.98
CA ILE A 67 -6.64 -15.19 -6.64
C ILE A 67 -7.43 -14.44 -5.58
N SER A 68 -7.06 -13.19 -5.31
CA SER A 68 -7.82 -12.31 -4.42
C SER A 68 -9.24 -12.08 -4.95
N ILE A 69 -10.24 -12.17 -4.08
CA ILE A 69 -11.60 -11.73 -4.39
C ILE A 69 -11.77 -10.33 -3.80
N PRO A 70 -11.80 -9.26 -4.62
CA PRO A 70 -11.96 -7.91 -4.11
C PRO A 70 -13.36 -7.70 -3.54
N TYR A 71 -13.48 -6.76 -2.58
CA TYR A 71 -14.78 -6.28 -2.16
C TYR A 71 -15.42 -5.45 -3.27
N HIS A 72 -16.77 -5.39 -3.28
CA HIS A 72 -17.53 -4.67 -4.29
C HIS A 72 -17.13 -3.19 -4.36
N ASP A 73 -16.98 -2.56 -3.19
CA ASP A 73 -16.56 -1.17 -3.04
C ASP A 73 -15.99 -0.94 -1.62
N VAL A 74 -15.61 0.30 -1.34
CA VAL A 74 -15.05 0.72 -0.05
C VAL A 74 -16.08 0.61 1.07
N ASP A 75 -17.36 0.89 0.82
CA ASP A 75 -18.39 0.85 1.86
C ASP A 75 -18.78 -0.60 2.20
N SER A 76 -18.75 -1.50 1.22
CA SER A 76 -18.85 -2.96 1.41
C SER A 76 -17.67 -3.51 2.23
N PHE A 77 -16.47 -2.97 2.02
CA PHE A 77 -15.32 -3.31 2.85
C PHE A 77 -15.51 -2.86 4.29
N LEU A 78 -15.89 -1.60 4.51
CA LEU A 78 -16.07 -1.02 5.84
C LEU A 78 -17.20 -1.70 6.62
N SER A 79 -18.31 -2.03 5.95
CA SER A 79 -19.43 -2.73 6.58
C SER A 79 -19.09 -4.17 7.01
N LYS A 80 -18.20 -4.85 6.28
CA LYS A 80 -17.73 -6.19 6.62
C LYS A 80 -16.58 -6.21 7.63
N ASN A 81 -15.90 -5.08 7.82
CA ASN A 81 -14.79 -4.94 8.77
C ASN A 81 -14.99 -3.66 9.61
N PRO A 82 -16.03 -3.61 10.46
CA PRO A 82 -16.16 -2.53 11.44
C PRO A 82 -14.92 -2.58 12.34
N ASP A 83 -14.27 -1.44 12.59
CA ASP A 83 -13.03 -1.32 13.37
C ASP A 83 -11.72 -1.75 12.66
N CYS A 84 -11.74 -1.95 11.34
CA CYS A 84 -10.55 -2.35 10.58
C CYS A 84 -9.37 -1.39 10.66
N CYS A 85 -9.63 -0.10 10.81
CA CYS A 85 -8.80 0.90 10.16
C CYS A 85 -8.39 2.01 11.11
N SER A 86 -7.09 2.32 11.13
CA SER A 86 -6.53 3.45 11.89
C SER A 86 -5.43 4.14 11.09
N VAL A 87 -5.35 5.47 11.24
CA VAL A 87 -4.23 6.24 10.72
C VAL A 87 -3.13 6.25 11.77
N VAL A 88 -1.95 5.77 11.38
CA VAL A 88 -0.77 5.74 12.23
C VAL A 88 0.25 6.75 11.69
N PRO A 89 1.04 7.38 12.58
CA PRO A 89 2.02 8.38 12.17
C PRO A 89 3.05 7.77 11.21
N TYR A 90 3.45 6.52 11.44
CA TYR A 90 4.43 5.79 10.67
C TYR A 90 3.97 4.34 10.50
N ALA A 91 4.29 3.74 9.37
CA ALA A 91 4.11 2.30 9.20
C ALA A 91 5.20 1.57 9.97
N GLY A 92 4.80 0.57 10.76
CA GLY A 92 5.73 -0.41 11.29
C GLY A 92 5.70 -1.60 10.36
N PHE A 93 6.78 -1.85 9.62
CA PHE A 93 7.00 -3.22 9.20
C PHE A 93 7.19 -4.03 10.48
N GLU A 94 6.51 -5.17 10.61
CA GLU A 94 6.87 -6.24 11.56
C GLU A 94 8.24 -6.83 11.18
N SER A 95 9.28 -6.00 11.11
CA SER A 95 10.62 -6.39 10.70
C SER A 95 11.52 -6.46 11.92
N VAL A 96 11.45 -7.54 12.71
CA VAL A 96 12.47 -8.04 13.67
C VAL A 96 12.96 -7.07 14.78
N THR A 97 12.62 -5.79 14.70
CA THR A 97 12.90 -4.68 15.60
C THR A 97 11.58 -3.90 15.68
N ASP A 98 10.88 -4.02 16.79
CA ASP A 98 9.47 -3.64 17.01
C ASP A 98 9.15 -2.12 16.89
N GLU A 99 9.99 -1.32 16.24
CA GLU A 99 9.82 0.14 16.18
C GLU A 99 9.48 0.67 14.77
N PRO A 100 8.39 1.43 14.62
CA PRO A 100 8.06 2.13 13.38
C PRO A 100 9.19 3.09 12.99
N VAL A 101 9.72 2.95 11.77
CA VAL A 101 10.75 3.86 11.27
C VAL A 101 10.07 5.13 10.73
N PRO A 102 10.33 6.32 11.31
CA PRO A 102 9.78 7.56 10.79
C PRO A 102 10.38 7.89 9.41
N PRO A 103 9.62 8.52 8.50
CA PRO A 103 10.12 8.96 7.21
C PRO A 103 11.23 9.98 7.40
N SER A 104 12.24 9.87 6.55
CA SER A 104 13.35 10.82 6.54
C SER A 104 12.87 12.24 6.21
N PHE A 105 13.67 13.24 6.59
CA PHE A 105 13.39 14.64 6.28
C PHE A 105 13.11 14.88 4.79
N PHE A 106 13.90 14.26 3.91
CA PHE A 106 13.74 14.40 2.46
C PHE A 106 12.47 13.72 1.95
N GLU A 107 12.06 12.59 2.52
CA GLU A 107 10.79 11.94 2.16
C GLU A 107 9.57 12.81 2.51
N ARG A 108 9.64 13.54 3.62
CA ARG A 108 8.60 14.49 4.02
C ARG A 108 8.57 15.73 3.13
N ILE A 109 9.73 16.33 2.82
CA ILE A 109 9.80 17.50 1.92
C ILE A 109 9.37 17.19 0.49
N CYS A 110 9.68 15.99 -0.01
CA CYS A 110 9.23 15.57 -1.34
C CYS A 110 7.78 15.06 -1.34
N GLY A 111 7.11 15.02 -0.18
CA GLY A 111 5.73 14.55 -0.03
C GLY A 111 5.54 13.07 -0.32
N ARG A 112 6.62 12.26 -0.28
CA ARG A 112 6.62 10.83 -0.62
C ARG A 112 5.97 9.99 0.48
N TYR A 113 6.20 10.36 1.74
CA TYR A 113 5.68 9.67 2.91
C TYR A 113 5.31 10.70 3.99
N ASN A 114 4.08 10.60 4.50
CA ASN A 114 3.60 11.46 5.58
C ASN A 114 2.94 10.67 6.71
N SER A 115 2.14 9.66 6.36
CA SER A 115 1.45 8.82 7.33
C SER A 115 1.29 7.41 6.77
N ALA A 116 0.79 6.49 7.57
CA ALA A 116 0.32 5.20 7.09
C ALA A 116 -1.10 4.89 7.59
N VAL A 117 -1.76 3.96 6.92
CA VAL A 117 -3.05 3.41 7.35
C VAL A 117 -2.84 1.96 7.72
N ARG A 118 -3.10 1.60 8.97
CA ARG A 118 -3.16 0.22 9.41
C ARG A 118 -4.57 -0.31 9.15
N ILE A 119 -4.65 -1.43 8.44
CA ILE A 119 -5.91 -2.07 8.06
C ILE A 119 -5.88 -3.54 8.48
N GLN A 120 -6.82 -3.91 9.35
CA GLN A 120 -7.16 -5.28 9.71
C GLN A 120 -8.43 -5.69 8.99
N TYR A 121 -8.39 -6.77 8.20
CA TYR A 121 -9.54 -7.15 7.38
C TYR A 121 -9.57 -8.64 7.02
N THR A 122 -10.75 -9.10 6.63
CA THR A 122 -10.97 -10.47 6.14
C THR A 122 -10.58 -10.56 4.66
N TYR A 123 -9.46 -11.17 4.35
CA TYR A 123 -9.04 -11.40 2.98
C TYR A 123 -9.73 -12.65 2.40
N LEU A 124 -10.50 -12.47 1.33
CA LEU A 124 -11.15 -13.56 0.60
C LEU A 124 -10.33 -13.92 -0.64
N TYR A 125 -10.10 -15.20 -0.88
CA TYR A 125 -9.36 -15.65 -2.05
C TYR A 125 -9.79 -17.04 -2.52
N LEU A 126 -9.56 -17.31 -3.80
CA LEU A 126 -9.63 -18.65 -4.38
C LEU A 126 -8.23 -19.25 -4.40
N GLU A 127 -8.08 -20.49 -3.97
CA GLU A 127 -6.83 -21.25 -4.06
C GLU A 127 -7.07 -22.57 -4.79
N GLY A 128 -6.14 -22.94 -5.67
CA GLY A 128 -6.18 -24.20 -6.40
C GLY A 128 -4.76 -24.72 -6.70
N PRO A 129 -4.61 -26.03 -6.93
CA PRO A 129 -3.33 -26.61 -7.30
C PRO A 129 -2.99 -26.31 -8.78
N ILE A 130 -1.70 -26.35 -9.07
CA ILE A 130 -1.13 -26.34 -10.42
C ILE A 130 -0.35 -27.64 -10.58
N ASP A 131 -0.64 -28.38 -11.65
CA ASP A 131 0.11 -29.58 -11.99
C ASP A 131 1.49 -29.25 -12.60
N GLU A 132 2.28 -30.28 -12.90
CA GLU A 132 3.63 -30.13 -13.47
C GLU A 132 3.61 -29.50 -14.88
N ASP A 133 2.49 -29.62 -15.59
CA ASP A 133 2.25 -29.07 -16.93
C ASP A 133 1.73 -27.62 -16.91
N GLY A 134 1.43 -27.07 -15.72
CA GLY A 134 0.91 -25.71 -15.55
C GLY A 134 -0.61 -25.60 -15.61
N ASN A 135 -1.36 -26.71 -15.68
CA ASN A 135 -2.81 -26.70 -15.66
C ASN A 135 -3.35 -26.46 -14.25
N LYS A 136 -4.44 -25.71 -14.19
CA LYS A 136 -5.12 -25.37 -12.94
C LYS A 136 -6.12 -26.45 -12.58
N GLY A 137 -5.96 -27.01 -11.39
CA GLY A 137 -6.92 -27.93 -10.81
C GLY A 137 -8.13 -27.22 -10.17
N PRO A 138 -8.98 -27.98 -9.46
CA PRO A 138 -10.18 -27.44 -8.83
C PRO A 138 -9.83 -26.37 -7.79
N VAL A 139 -10.63 -25.31 -7.75
CA VAL A 139 -10.48 -24.18 -6.82
C VAL A 139 -11.38 -24.32 -5.62
N GLN A 140 -10.86 -23.90 -4.46
CA GLN A 140 -11.61 -23.73 -3.23
C GLN A 140 -11.51 -22.28 -2.77
N GLN A 141 -12.56 -21.79 -2.12
CA GLN A 141 -12.59 -20.45 -1.54
C GLN A 141 -12.15 -20.49 -0.08
N TYR A 142 -11.34 -19.52 0.31
CA TYR A 142 -10.82 -19.37 1.66
C TYR A 142 -10.99 -17.93 2.14
N THR A 143 -10.94 -17.79 3.47
CA THR A 143 -10.93 -16.51 4.16
C THR A 143 -9.84 -16.52 5.22
N GLU A 144 -9.05 -15.45 5.29
CA GLU A 144 -8.04 -15.28 6.33
C GLU A 144 -8.04 -13.84 6.86
N ASN A 145 -7.73 -13.66 8.14
CA ASN A 145 -7.59 -12.32 8.70
C ASN A 145 -6.19 -11.79 8.39
N ARG A 146 -6.10 -10.61 7.77
CA ARG A 146 -4.85 -9.92 7.48
C ARG A 146 -4.77 -8.61 8.24
N ILE A 147 -3.55 -8.26 8.63
CA ILE A 147 -3.19 -6.91 9.08
C ILE A 147 -2.12 -6.40 8.12
N GLY A 148 -2.25 -5.14 7.70
CA GLY A 148 -1.26 -4.51 6.84
C GLY A 148 -1.19 -3.00 7.06
N ASP A 149 0.02 -2.47 6.96
CA ASP A 149 0.29 -1.03 7.01
C ASP A 149 0.53 -0.50 5.59
N PHE A 150 -0.25 0.51 5.21
CA PHE A 150 -0.23 1.12 3.88
C PHE A 150 0.36 2.52 3.96
N HIS A 151 1.55 2.72 3.40
CA HIS A 151 2.20 4.02 3.42
C HIS A 151 1.49 4.99 2.50
N MET A 152 1.25 6.20 2.96
CA MET A 152 0.56 7.24 2.23
C MET A 152 1.49 8.41 1.92
N ASN A 153 1.51 8.81 0.66
CA ASN A 153 2.02 10.11 0.27
C ASN A 153 1.03 11.22 0.68
N ASN A 154 1.40 12.49 0.49
CA ASN A 154 0.55 13.63 0.89
C ASN A 154 -0.85 13.60 0.25
N CYS A 155 -0.98 12.96 -0.92
CA CYS A 155 -2.22 12.85 -1.67
C CYS A 155 -2.90 11.48 -1.57
N GLY A 156 -2.48 10.63 -0.60
CA GLY A 156 -3.15 9.36 -0.29
C GLY A 156 -2.90 8.25 -1.30
N GLU A 157 -1.93 8.41 -2.20
CA GLU A 157 -1.50 7.32 -3.07
C GLU A 157 -0.56 6.40 -2.28
N SER A 158 -0.90 5.11 -2.25
CA SER A 158 -0.14 4.09 -1.54
C SER A 158 1.22 3.89 -2.23
N THR A 159 2.30 4.24 -1.55
CA THR A 159 3.67 4.16 -2.09
C THR A 159 4.34 2.81 -1.86
N THR A 160 3.81 1.99 -0.95
CA THR A 160 4.19 0.58 -0.77
C THR A 160 3.10 -0.35 -1.31
N THR A 161 3.44 -1.07 -2.38
CA THR A 161 2.80 -2.32 -2.76
C THR A 161 3.33 -3.41 -1.84
N TRP A 162 2.50 -3.90 -0.91
CA TRP A 162 2.60 -5.17 -0.17
C TRP A 162 4.01 -5.66 0.24
N LEU A 163 4.27 -5.68 1.55
CA LEU A 163 5.39 -6.42 2.17
C LEU A 163 4.90 -7.44 3.21
N ASN A 164 3.84 -8.17 2.90
CA ASN A 164 3.60 -9.51 3.48
C ASN A 164 3.86 -10.62 2.44
N GLU A 165 4.81 -10.32 1.54
CA GLU A 165 5.70 -11.24 0.81
C GLU A 165 6.60 -12.10 1.71
N ILE A 166 6.97 -11.56 2.89
CA ILE A 166 8.24 -11.94 3.56
C ILE A 166 8.07 -12.83 4.81
N SER A 167 6.91 -12.88 5.47
CA SER A 167 6.73 -13.84 6.59
C SER A 167 6.40 -15.27 6.12
N ASP A 168 6.03 -15.46 4.85
CA ASP A 168 5.94 -16.78 4.20
C ASP A 168 7.17 -17.12 3.32
N MET A 169 8.27 -16.35 3.43
CA MET A 169 9.54 -16.60 2.70
C MET A 169 10.34 -17.79 3.24
N HIS A 170 9.70 -18.96 3.25
CA HIS A 170 10.36 -20.20 2.85
C HIS A 170 9.84 -20.60 1.45
N GLY A 171 10.03 -19.77 0.42
CA GLY A 171 10.08 -20.26 -0.97
C GLY A 171 9.23 -19.60 -2.08
N THR A 172 8.97 -18.29 -2.07
CA THR A 172 8.28 -17.61 -3.20
C THR A 172 9.25 -16.94 -4.17
N PHE A 173 9.39 -17.51 -5.38
CA PHE A 173 10.02 -16.88 -6.54
C PHE A 173 8.94 -16.21 -7.40
N TYR A 174 8.97 -14.88 -7.56
CA TYR A 174 8.17 -14.18 -8.58
C TYR A 174 8.86 -14.34 -9.93
N MET A 175 8.43 -15.30 -10.74
CA MET A 175 8.72 -15.26 -12.17
C MET A 175 7.71 -14.33 -12.85
N LYS A 176 8.12 -13.07 -13.09
CA LYS A 176 7.52 -12.23 -14.12
C LYS A 176 7.94 -12.83 -15.47
N LYS A 177 7.20 -13.83 -15.95
CA LYS A 177 7.37 -14.36 -17.31
C LYS A 177 6.19 -13.90 -18.14
N ASP A 178 6.48 -13.07 -19.13
CA ASP A 178 5.53 -12.69 -20.18
C ASP A 178 5.01 -13.97 -20.85
N TRP A 179 3.78 -14.35 -20.53
CA TRP A 179 3.03 -15.37 -21.26
C TRP A 179 1.99 -14.66 -22.12
N ASN A 180 2.46 -13.94 -23.14
CA ASN A 180 1.61 -13.59 -24.28
C ASN A 180 1.65 -14.76 -25.27
N LYS A 181 0.47 -15.32 -25.54
CA LYS A 181 0.18 -15.97 -26.83
C LYS A 181 0.08 -14.89 -27.90
#